data_AF-A0A7W0I0T5-F1
#
_entry.id   AF-A0A7W0I0T5-F1
#
_cell.length_a   1.000
_cell.length_b   1.000
_cell.length_c   1.000
_cell.angle_alpha   90.00
_cell.angle_beta   90.00
_cell.angle_gamma   90.00
#
_symmetry.space_group_name_H-M   'P 1'
#
loop_
_entity.id
_entity.type
_entity.pdbx_description
1 polymer ?
#
loop_
_entity_poly.entity_id
_entity_poly.type
_entity_poly.pdbx_seq_one_letter_code
_entity_poly.pdbx_strand_id
1 'polypeptide(L)'
;MEILHKKRANSPYRIIGSKIEKRCSMCKSYKPLNKKNFYSSSTGSGGVYGFNSRCKVCTTKVTAEKIKKNKFYALAVSARSRYNKCGGAFECLPVVELSAYLEELYFAQEEKCFYTDVEMDWKMTGPKSFFHMSVERLDPEKGYTKGNIVLCLWFINLVKSNRNLGEFIDSFKWVISKKRAISNCIKRAQENESLVRLGLNFAQTMNSSAEPNHFNHV
;
A
#
# COMPACT_ATOMS: atom_id res chain seq x y z
N MET A 1 34.83 -4.19 -13.98
CA MET A 1 34.12 -5.29 -14.67
C MET A 1 33.37 -4.68 -15.85
N GLU A 2 34.01 -4.62 -17.01
CA GLU A 2 33.45 -3.97 -18.20
C GLU A 2 32.53 -4.99 -18.91
N ILE A 3 31.25 -5.00 -18.55
CA ILE A 3 30.26 -5.85 -19.23
C ILE A 3 29.90 -5.19 -20.57
N LEU A 4 30.83 -5.27 -21.52
CA LEU A 4 30.55 -5.08 -22.94
C LEU A 4 29.72 -6.29 -23.39
N HIS A 5 28.40 -6.20 -23.23
CA HIS A 5 27.52 -7.21 -23.80
C HIS A 5 27.77 -7.29 -25.30
N LYS A 6 28.34 -8.42 -25.75
CA LYS A 6 28.36 -8.83 -27.16
C LYS A 6 26.98 -8.48 -27.75
N LYS A 7 26.97 -7.66 -28.81
CA LYS A 7 25.77 -7.28 -29.57
C LYS A 7 25.05 -8.56 -30.03
N ARG A 8 24.20 -9.15 -29.20
CA ARG A 8 23.21 -10.10 -29.66
C ARG A 8 22.23 -9.28 -30.48
N ALA A 9 21.95 -9.70 -31.71
CA ALA A 9 21.09 -8.99 -32.65
C ALA A 9 19.72 -8.61 -32.03
N ASN A 10 19.26 -9.38 -31.03
CA ASN A 10 17.98 -9.20 -30.33
C ASN A 10 18.12 -8.69 -28.88
N SER A 11 19.23 -8.05 -28.51
CA SER A 11 19.36 -7.44 -27.19
C SER A 11 18.35 -6.30 -27.00
N PRO A 12 17.61 -6.25 -25.88
CA PRO A 12 16.76 -5.09 -25.58
C PRO A 12 17.57 -3.89 -25.09
N TYR A 13 18.90 -3.97 -25.06
CA TYR A 13 19.80 -2.93 -24.55
C TYR A 13 20.63 -2.32 -25.68
N ARG A 14 20.88 -1.01 -25.61
CA ARG A 14 21.85 -0.30 -26.46
C ARG A 14 22.67 0.68 -25.63
N ILE A 15 23.88 0.99 -26.11
CA ILE A 15 24.79 1.96 -25.50
C ILE A 15 24.83 3.21 -26.40
N ILE A 16 24.64 4.39 -25.80
CA ILE A 16 24.77 5.70 -26.46
C ILE A 16 25.78 6.51 -25.65
N GLY A 17 27.00 6.67 -26.19
CA GLY A 17 28.12 7.23 -25.44
C GLY A 17 28.40 6.39 -24.18
N SER A 18 28.34 7.01 -23.01
CA SER A 18 28.49 6.35 -21.70
C SER A 18 27.18 5.86 -21.07
N LYS A 19 26.03 6.03 -21.75
CA LYS A 19 24.70 5.73 -21.18
C LYS A 19 24.12 4.44 -21.75
N ILE A 20 23.52 3.63 -20.88
CA ILE A 20 22.78 2.42 -21.25
C ILE A 20 21.29 2.75 -21.39
N GLU A 21 20.70 2.35 -22.51
CA GLU A 21 19.25 2.42 -22.73
C GLU A 21 18.64 1.03 -22.88
N LYS A 22 17.39 0.90 -22.46
CA LYS A 22 16.58 -0.32 -22.61
C LYS A 22 15.34 -0.05 -23.44
N ARG A 23 15.02 -0.97 -24.35
CA ARG A 23 13.79 -1.00 -25.14
C ARG A 23 12.64 -1.54 -24.28
N CYS A 24 11.59 -0.75 -24.14
CA CYS A 24 10.35 -1.21 -23.48
C CYS A 24 9.67 -2.29 -24.33
N SER A 25 9.29 -3.42 -23.72
CA SER A 25 8.63 -4.52 -24.43
C SER A 25 7.22 -4.19 -24.92
N MET A 26 6.57 -3.16 -24.36
CA MET A 26 5.23 -2.71 -24.75
C MET A 26 5.29 -1.58 -25.79
N CYS A 27 5.76 -0.38 -25.42
CA CYS A 27 5.77 0.77 -26.34
C CYS A 27 6.95 0.80 -27.31
N LYS A 28 7.86 -0.19 -27.23
CA LYS A 28 9.01 -0.37 -28.14
C LYS A 28 10.04 0.77 -28.19
N SER A 29 9.84 1.86 -27.44
CA SER A 29 10.79 2.98 -27.30
C SER A 29 11.99 2.61 -26.41
N TYR A 30 13.16 3.15 -26.74
CA TYR A 30 14.35 3.12 -25.91
C TYR A 30 14.30 4.23 -24.87
N LYS A 31 14.70 3.91 -23.64
CA LYS A 31 14.76 4.87 -22.53
C LYS A 31 16.00 4.60 -21.68
N PRO A 32 16.55 5.63 -21.01
CA PRO A 32 17.64 5.45 -20.06
C PRO A 32 17.32 4.36 -19.04
N LEU A 33 18.24 3.41 -18.86
CA LEU A 33 18.12 2.31 -17.91
C LEU A 33 18.35 2.82 -16.49
N ASN A 34 17.28 3.29 -15.84
CA ASN A 34 17.32 3.79 -14.47
C ASN A 34 15.96 3.63 -13.77
N LYS A 35 15.96 3.88 -12.46
CA LYS A 35 14.77 3.81 -11.60
C LYS A 35 13.69 4.84 -11.96
N LYS A 36 13.99 5.88 -12.75
CA LYS A 36 12.98 6.83 -13.24
C LYS A 36 12.12 6.20 -14.34
N ASN A 37 12.72 5.40 -15.23
CA ASN A 37 12.04 4.83 -16.38
C ASN A 37 11.56 3.39 -16.20
N PHE A 38 12.21 2.60 -15.34
CA PHE A 38 11.91 1.18 -15.15
C PHE A 38 11.83 0.84 -13.65
N TYR A 39 10.99 -0.13 -13.30
CA TYR A 39 10.99 -0.73 -11.96
C TYR A 39 12.15 -1.73 -11.84
N SER A 40 12.81 -1.76 -10.69
CA SER A 40 13.79 -2.80 -10.36
C SER A 40 13.09 -4.12 -10.09
N SER A 41 13.73 -5.23 -10.45
CA SER A 41 13.34 -6.58 -10.13
C SER A 41 14.48 -7.26 -9.39
N SER A 42 14.20 -7.75 -8.18
CA SER A 42 15.13 -8.51 -7.35
C SER A 42 15.17 -10.00 -7.70
N THR A 43 14.25 -10.50 -8.53
CA THR A 43 14.05 -11.94 -8.75
C THR A 43 14.74 -12.48 -10.02
N GLY A 44 15.77 -11.79 -10.54
CA GLY A 44 16.47 -12.18 -11.78
C GLY A 44 15.65 -12.01 -13.07
N SER A 45 14.33 -11.86 -12.97
CA SER A 45 13.40 -11.61 -14.09
C SER A 45 13.62 -10.28 -14.82
N GLY A 46 14.45 -9.39 -14.25
CA GLY A 46 14.83 -8.11 -14.85
C GLY A 46 15.92 -8.19 -15.93
N GLY A 47 16.36 -9.41 -16.27
CA GLY A 47 17.53 -9.63 -17.10
C GLY A 47 18.81 -9.15 -16.40
N VAL A 48 19.89 -8.98 -17.18
CA VAL A 48 21.24 -8.73 -16.63
C VAL A 48 21.32 -7.53 -15.69
N TYR A 49 20.50 -6.50 -15.92
CA TYR A 49 20.52 -5.29 -15.11
C TYR A 49 19.42 -5.24 -14.03
N GLY A 50 18.62 -6.30 -13.86
CA GLY A 50 17.60 -6.35 -12.81
C GLY A 50 16.50 -5.28 -12.96
N PHE A 51 16.12 -4.91 -14.20
CA PHE A 51 15.02 -3.98 -14.46
C PHE A 51 13.89 -4.65 -15.23
N ASN A 52 12.64 -4.29 -14.96
CA ASN A 52 11.50 -4.83 -15.69
C ASN A 52 11.59 -4.62 -17.22
N SER A 53 10.95 -5.49 -17.98
CA SER A 53 10.90 -5.42 -19.45
C SER A 53 10.06 -4.24 -19.96
N ARG A 54 9.07 -3.80 -19.18
CA ARG A 54 8.20 -2.66 -19.47
C ARG A 54 8.66 -1.42 -18.70
N CYS A 55 8.54 -0.25 -19.33
CA CYS A 55 8.77 1.03 -18.66
C CYS A 55 7.62 1.36 -17.69
N LYS A 56 7.88 2.24 -16.73
CA LYS A 56 6.90 2.63 -15.69
C LYS A 56 5.59 3.15 -16.30
N VAL A 57 5.67 4.00 -17.33
CA VAL A 57 4.48 4.54 -18.02
C VAL A 57 3.60 3.41 -18.58
N CYS A 58 4.20 2.44 -19.26
CA CYS A 58 3.49 1.28 -19.80
C CYS A 58 2.92 0.39 -18.70
N THR A 59 3.68 0.16 -17.62
CA THR A 59 3.18 -0.58 -16.46
C THR A 59 1.97 0.11 -15.84
N THR A 60 2.02 1.43 -15.64
CA THR A 60 0.89 2.23 -15.13
C THR A 60 -0.35 2.10 -16.01
N LYS A 61 -0.19 2.19 -17.35
CA LYS A 61 -1.31 1.99 -18.29
C LYS A 61 -1.94 0.61 -18.13
N VAL A 62 -1.13 -0.45 -18.09
CA VAL A 62 -1.66 -1.82 -17.91
C VAL A 62 -2.36 -1.99 -16.57
N THR A 63 -1.79 -1.43 -15.49
CA THR A 63 -2.43 -1.47 -14.18
C THR A 63 -3.77 -0.72 -14.18
N ALA A 64 -3.84 0.45 -14.81
CA ALA A 64 -5.08 1.23 -14.93
C ALA A 64 -6.17 0.46 -15.68
N GLU A 65 -5.84 -0.22 -16.78
CA GLU A 65 -6.79 -1.08 -17.50
C GLU A 65 -7.29 -2.25 -16.65
N LYS A 66 -6.43 -2.84 -15.82
CA LYS A 66 -6.85 -3.90 -14.89
C LYS A 66 -7.80 -3.37 -13.81
N ILE A 67 -7.50 -2.20 -13.24
CA ILE A 67 -8.36 -1.55 -12.25
C ILE A 67 -9.72 -1.17 -12.88
N LYS A 68 -9.73 -0.72 -14.14
CA LYS A 68 -10.96 -0.43 -14.87
C LYS A 68 -11.83 -1.67 -15.05
N LYS A 69 -11.22 -2.84 -15.28
CA LYS A 69 -11.92 -4.13 -15.41
C LYS A 69 -12.42 -4.67 -14.07
N ASN A 70 -11.64 -4.52 -13.00
CA ASN A 70 -12.03 -4.89 -11.66
C ASN A 70 -11.41 -3.89 -10.67
N LYS A 71 -12.25 -3.08 -10.03
CA LYS A 71 -11.82 -2.02 -9.10
C LYS A 71 -11.10 -2.57 -7.85
N PHE A 72 -11.35 -3.83 -7.46
CA PHE A 72 -10.68 -4.51 -6.36
C PHE A 72 -9.26 -4.97 -6.71
N TYR A 73 -8.84 -4.89 -7.97
CA TYR A 73 -7.46 -5.22 -8.37
C TYR A 73 -6.41 -4.43 -7.57
N ALA A 74 -6.68 -3.15 -7.30
CA ALA A 74 -5.77 -2.32 -6.51
C ALA A 74 -5.62 -2.84 -5.06
N LEU A 75 -6.73 -3.25 -4.45
CA LEU A 75 -6.75 -3.84 -3.10
C LEU A 75 -5.98 -5.17 -3.06
N ALA A 76 -6.20 -6.04 -4.06
CA ALA A 76 -5.49 -7.31 -4.18
C ALA A 76 -3.97 -7.12 -4.37
N VAL A 77 -3.54 -6.14 -5.17
CA VAL A 77 -2.11 -5.78 -5.32
C VAL A 77 -1.53 -5.27 -3.99
N SER A 78 -2.28 -4.45 -3.25
CA SER A 78 -1.87 -3.92 -1.95
C SER A 78 -1.69 -5.04 -0.91
N ALA A 79 -2.64 -5.98 -0.84
CA ALA A 79 -2.55 -7.19 -0.01
C ALA A 79 -1.32 -8.04 -0.37
N ARG A 80 -1.10 -8.30 -1.67
CA ARG A 80 0.09 -9.01 -2.16
C ARG A 80 1.39 -8.29 -1.80
N SER A 81 1.41 -6.96 -1.84
CA SER A 81 2.59 -6.19 -1.43
C SER A 81 2.91 -6.37 0.05
N ARG A 82 1.89 -6.35 0.92
CA ARG A 82 2.06 -6.64 2.36
C ARG A 82 2.56 -8.06 2.59
N TYR A 83 1.96 -9.03 1.90
CA TYR A 83 2.41 -10.42 1.92
C TYR A 83 3.91 -10.58 1.59
N ASN A 84 4.37 -9.94 0.51
CA ASN A 84 5.77 -10.01 0.10
C ASN A 84 6.73 -9.39 1.12
N LYS A 85 6.29 -8.40 1.92
CA LYS A 85 7.10 -7.81 2.99
C LYS A 85 7.33 -8.77 4.16
N CYS A 86 6.43 -9.72 4.36
CA CYS A 86 6.56 -10.78 5.37
C CYS A 86 7.40 -11.98 4.87
N GLY A 87 8.18 -11.81 3.80
CA GLY A 87 9.03 -12.88 3.25
C GLY A 87 8.26 -14.05 2.64
N GLY A 88 6.96 -13.91 2.43
CA GLY A 88 6.14 -15.00 1.89
C GLY A 88 5.82 -16.12 2.89
N ALA A 89 5.87 -15.84 4.19
CA ALA A 89 5.67 -16.83 5.26
C ALA A 89 4.33 -17.59 5.23
N PHE A 90 3.35 -17.10 4.46
CA PHE A 90 1.99 -17.63 4.41
C PHE A 90 1.51 -17.87 2.97
N GLU A 91 0.31 -18.42 2.82
CA GLU A 91 -0.32 -18.55 1.51
C GLU A 91 -0.96 -17.22 1.06
N CYS A 92 -0.92 -16.90 -0.23
CA CYS A 92 -1.61 -15.72 -0.74
C CYS A 92 -2.20 -16.04 -2.11
N LEU A 93 -3.51 -15.84 -2.26
CA LEU A 93 -4.20 -16.04 -3.53
C LEU A 93 -3.53 -15.23 -4.67
N PRO A 94 -3.46 -15.78 -5.89
CA PRO A 94 -3.11 -15.02 -7.09
C PRO A 94 -3.88 -13.70 -7.16
N VAL A 95 -3.23 -12.60 -7.56
CA VAL A 95 -3.85 -11.26 -7.53
C VAL A 95 -5.19 -11.20 -8.28
N VAL A 96 -5.31 -11.92 -9.40
CA VAL A 96 -6.56 -11.98 -10.19
C VAL A 96 -7.66 -12.71 -9.43
N GLU A 97 -7.34 -13.86 -8.84
CA GLU A 97 -8.29 -14.63 -8.02
C GLU A 97 -8.68 -13.86 -6.75
N LEU A 98 -7.70 -13.26 -6.07
CA LEU A 98 -7.94 -12.41 -4.91
C LEU A 98 -8.86 -11.25 -5.26
N SER A 99 -8.66 -10.57 -6.40
CA SER A 99 -9.53 -9.46 -6.79
C SER A 99 -10.98 -9.88 -7.09
N ALA A 100 -11.19 -11.08 -7.64
CA ALA A 100 -12.54 -11.62 -7.84
C ALA A 100 -13.19 -11.97 -6.50
N TYR A 101 -12.44 -12.61 -5.59
CA TYR A 101 -12.97 -12.94 -4.27
C TYR A 101 -13.26 -11.71 -3.40
N LEU A 102 -12.47 -10.64 -3.51
CA LEU A 102 -12.75 -9.37 -2.83
C LEU A 102 -14.05 -8.72 -3.33
N GLU A 103 -14.39 -8.90 -4.60
CA GLU A 103 -15.66 -8.43 -5.16
C GLU A 103 -16.85 -9.22 -4.59
N GLU A 104 -16.73 -10.55 -4.50
CA GLU A 104 -17.73 -11.40 -3.84
C GLU A 104 -17.94 -10.99 -2.37
N LEU A 105 -16.85 -10.75 -1.63
CA LEU A 105 -16.90 -10.28 -0.24
C LEU A 105 -17.57 -8.92 -0.10
N TYR A 106 -17.33 -8.00 -1.02
CA TYR A 106 -17.93 -6.67 -0.97
C TYR A 106 -19.46 -6.73 -1.01
N PHE A 107 -20.01 -7.53 -1.92
CA PHE A 107 -21.45 -7.71 -2.02
C PHE A 107 -22.01 -8.56 -0.87
N ALA A 108 -21.30 -9.60 -0.45
CA ALA A 108 -21.71 -10.42 0.70
C ALA A 108 -21.72 -9.63 2.03
N GLN A 109 -20.87 -8.61 2.15
CA GLN A 109 -20.84 -7.69 3.30
C GLN A 109 -21.75 -6.47 3.13
N GLU A 110 -22.60 -6.43 2.09
CA GLU A 110 -23.49 -5.29 1.81
C GLU A 110 -22.74 -3.94 1.74
N GLU A 111 -21.53 -3.95 1.20
CA GLU A 111 -20.67 -2.75 1.07
C GLU A 111 -20.22 -2.15 2.43
N LYS A 112 -20.43 -2.88 3.53
CA LYS A 112 -20.12 -2.45 4.88
C LYS A 112 -18.85 -3.10 5.42
N CYS A 113 -18.21 -2.39 6.33
CA CYS A 113 -17.08 -2.89 7.11
C CYS A 113 -17.52 -4.05 7.99
N PHE A 114 -16.83 -5.19 7.88
CA PHE A 114 -17.09 -6.41 8.64
C PHE A 114 -17.22 -6.21 10.16
N TYR A 115 -16.48 -5.24 10.73
CA TYR A 115 -16.43 -5.04 12.18
C TYR A 115 -17.42 -4.00 12.71
N THR A 116 -17.95 -3.12 11.85
CA THR A 116 -18.64 -1.89 12.32
C THR A 116 -19.93 -1.60 11.59
N ASP A 117 -20.27 -2.34 10.54
CA ASP A 117 -21.42 -2.09 9.66
C ASP A 117 -21.45 -0.69 9.01
N VAL A 118 -20.32 0.02 9.06
CA VAL A 118 -20.16 1.34 8.42
C VAL A 118 -19.81 1.13 6.96
N GLU A 119 -20.48 1.89 6.08
CA GLU A 119 -20.22 1.90 4.64
C GLU A 119 -18.74 2.22 4.32
N MET A 120 -18.16 1.47 3.40
CA MET A 120 -16.75 1.62 3.02
C MET A 120 -16.60 2.53 1.80
N ASP A 121 -15.67 3.49 1.85
CA ASP A 121 -15.38 4.41 0.74
C ASP A 121 -14.26 3.86 -0.16
N TRP A 122 -14.31 4.21 -1.45
CA TRP A 122 -13.25 3.97 -2.42
C TRP A 122 -12.15 5.04 -2.38
N LYS A 123 -12.44 6.21 -1.81
CA LYS A 123 -11.55 7.38 -1.80
C LYS A 123 -10.46 7.23 -0.74
N MET A 124 -9.22 7.04 -1.19
CA MET A 124 -8.03 6.94 -0.34
C MET A 124 -7.52 8.29 0.18
N THR A 125 -8.00 9.42 -0.36
CA THR A 125 -7.48 10.76 -0.06
C THR A 125 -8.59 11.68 0.44
N GLY A 126 -8.22 12.65 1.29
CA GLY A 126 -9.13 13.66 1.82
C GLY A 126 -9.58 13.37 3.26
N PRO A 127 -10.49 14.18 3.81
CA PRO A 127 -10.86 14.14 5.22
C PRO A 127 -11.54 12.82 5.64
N LYS A 128 -12.17 12.10 4.69
CA LYS A 128 -12.78 10.79 4.93
C LYS A 128 -11.88 9.61 4.58
N SER A 129 -10.58 9.83 4.33
CA SER A 129 -9.63 8.76 4.00
C SER A 129 -9.57 7.67 5.08
N PHE A 130 -9.94 7.93 6.33
CA PHE A 130 -10.03 6.89 7.37
C PHE A 130 -11.07 5.79 7.08
N PHE A 131 -12.11 6.11 6.31
CA PHE A 131 -13.20 5.20 5.94
C PHE A 131 -12.94 4.44 4.64
N HIS A 132 -11.76 4.59 4.04
CA HIS A 132 -11.47 3.86 2.81
C HIS A 132 -11.34 2.36 3.06
N MET A 133 -11.72 1.57 2.06
CA MET A 133 -11.71 0.13 2.12
C MET A 133 -10.29 -0.46 2.20
N SER A 134 -10.12 -1.46 3.06
CA SER A 134 -8.89 -2.23 3.21
C SER A 134 -9.20 -3.74 3.31
N VAL A 135 -8.22 -4.55 2.91
CA VAL A 135 -8.27 -6.03 3.01
C VAL A 135 -7.58 -6.44 4.30
N GLU A 136 -8.33 -7.07 5.19
CA GLU A 136 -7.86 -7.51 6.50
C GLU A 136 -7.87 -9.03 6.66
N ARG A 137 -6.90 -9.54 7.42
CA ARG A 137 -6.79 -10.97 7.77
C ARG A 137 -7.46 -11.22 9.12
N LEU A 138 -8.38 -12.18 9.19
CA LEU A 138 -9.03 -12.55 10.45
C LEU A 138 -8.02 -13.17 11.42
N ASP A 139 -7.26 -14.14 10.92
CA ASP A 139 -6.13 -14.75 11.59
C ASP A 139 -4.81 -14.20 10.99
N PRO A 140 -4.00 -13.46 11.77
CA PRO A 140 -2.73 -12.88 11.31
C PRO A 140 -1.64 -13.92 11.03
N GLU A 141 -1.77 -15.14 11.57
CA GLU A 141 -0.88 -16.29 11.32
C GLU A 141 -1.25 -17.05 10.04
N LYS A 142 -2.32 -16.63 9.37
CA LYS A 142 -2.71 -17.13 8.05
C LYS A 142 -2.55 -16.02 7.02
N GLY A 143 -2.46 -16.40 5.75
CA GLY A 143 -2.25 -15.45 4.68
C GLY A 143 -3.54 -14.92 4.06
N TYR A 144 -3.47 -14.36 2.86
CA TYR A 144 -4.64 -13.82 2.16
C TYR A 144 -5.31 -14.93 1.34
N THR A 145 -6.07 -15.78 2.04
CA THR A 145 -6.78 -16.95 1.49
C THR A 145 -8.29 -16.79 1.62
N LYS A 146 -9.06 -17.61 0.89
CA LYS A 146 -10.52 -17.66 1.05
C LYS A 146 -10.85 -18.08 2.48
N GLY A 147 -11.80 -17.39 3.11
CA GLY A 147 -12.22 -17.65 4.49
C GLY A 147 -11.30 -17.06 5.58
N ASN A 148 -10.14 -16.48 5.24
CA ASN A 148 -9.28 -15.77 6.21
C ASN A 148 -9.25 -14.26 6.00
N ILE A 149 -10.01 -13.72 5.06
CA ILE A 149 -9.98 -12.29 4.75
C ILE A 149 -11.37 -11.68 4.78
N VAL A 150 -11.42 -10.41 5.16
CA VAL A 150 -12.62 -9.58 5.15
C VAL A 150 -12.29 -8.18 4.60
N LEU A 151 -13.31 -7.48 4.13
CA LEU A 151 -13.20 -6.06 3.84
C LEU A 151 -13.57 -5.25 5.09
N CYS A 152 -12.76 -4.25 5.40
CA CYS A 152 -13.01 -3.35 6.53
C CYS A 152 -12.51 -1.93 6.23
N LEU A 153 -12.83 -0.99 7.10
CA LEU A 153 -12.24 0.35 7.04
C LEU A 153 -10.74 0.26 7.33
N TRP A 154 -9.94 1.05 6.61
CA TRP A 154 -8.49 1.14 6.84
C TRP A 154 -8.14 1.50 8.28
N PHE A 155 -8.88 2.42 8.90
CA PHE A 155 -8.67 2.75 10.30
C PHE A 155 -8.88 1.56 11.23
N ILE A 156 -9.91 0.74 10.98
CA ILE A 156 -10.20 -0.46 11.76
C ILE A 156 -9.10 -1.52 11.58
N ASN A 157 -8.61 -1.71 10.35
CA ASN A 157 -7.45 -2.55 10.07
C ASN A 157 -6.20 -2.08 10.86
N LEU A 158 -5.93 -0.76 10.84
CA LEU A 158 -4.82 -0.16 11.57
C LEU A 158 -4.93 -0.41 13.08
N VAL A 159 -6.12 -0.22 13.65
CA VAL A 159 -6.36 -0.47 15.08
C VAL A 159 -6.20 -1.96 15.40
N LYS A 160 -6.75 -2.87 14.59
CA LYS A 160 -6.63 -4.33 14.79
C LYS A 160 -5.18 -4.77 14.81
N SER A 161 -4.37 -4.24 13.89
CA SER A 161 -2.95 -4.60 13.77
C SER A 161 -2.81 -6.13 13.62
N ASN A 162 -1.84 -6.75 14.29
CA ASN A 162 -1.59 -8.19 14.25
C ASN A 162 -2.36 -9.00 15.31
N ARG A 163 -3.44 -8.46 15.90
CA ARG A 163 -4.27 -9.21 16.84
C ARG A 163 -5.23 -10.15 16.10
N ASN A 164 -5.56 -11.28 16.70
CA ASN A 164 -6.64 -12.13 16.19
C ASN A 164 -8.03 -11.51 16.49
N LEU A 165 -9.07 -12.08 15.90
CA LEU A 165 -10.45 -11.56 16.04
C LEU A 165 -10.90 -11.45 17.51
N GLY A 166 -10.59 -12.46 18.35
CA GLY A 166 -11.00 -12.49 19.76
C GLY A 166 -10.34 -11.38 20.57
N GLU A 167 -9.00 -11.28 20.47
CA GLU A 167 -8.21 -10.22 21.12
C GLU A 167 -8.68 -8.83 20.70
N PHE A 168 -9.02 -8.67 19.42
CA PHE A 168 -9.52 -7.41 18.89
C PHE A 168 -10.89 -7.03 19.48
N ILE A 169 -11.83 -7.98 19.50
CA ILE A 169 -13.16 -7.77 20.10
C ILE A 169 -13.04 -7.46 21.60
N ASP A 170 -12.19 -8.19 22.32
CA ASP A 170 -12.00 -7.99 23.76
C ASP A 170 -11.38 -6.62 24.08
N SER A 171 -10.51 -6.11 23.19
CA SER A 171 -9.99 -4.75 23.29
C SER A 171 -11.12 -3.72 23.27
N PHE A 172 -12.12 -3.86 22.39
CA PHE A 172 -13.27 -2.96 22.36
C PHE A 172 -14.21 -3.15 23.54
N LYS A 173 -14.48 -4.39 23.98
CA LYS A 173 -15.26 -4.63 25.20
C LYS A 173 -14.61 -3.90 26.39
N TRP A 174 -13.29 -3.97 26.50
CA TRP A 174 -12.55 -3.25 27.53
C TRP A 174 -12.72 -1.73 27.37
N VAL A 175 -12.52 -1.16 26.17
CA VAL A 175 -12.73 0.29 25.94
C VAL A 175 -14.13 0.73 26.32
N ILE A 176 -15.16 -0.01 25.90
CA ILE A 176 -16.57 0.27 26.21
C ILE A 176 -16.81 0.23 27.73
N SER A 177 -16.20 -0.73 28.43
CA SER A 177 -16.26 -0.82 29.90
C SER A 177 -15.69 0.42 30.61
N LYS A 178 -14.85 1.21 29.92
CA LYS A 178 -14.22 2.43 30.45
C LYS A 178 -14.98 3.72 30.11
N LYS A 179 -16.28 3.64 29.75
CA LYS A 179 -17.12 4.81 29.38
C LYS A 179 -16.90 6.04 30.28
N ARG A 180 -16.91 5.88 31.61
CA ARG A 180 -16.69 6.99 32.56
C ARG A 180 -15.29 7.61 32.45
N ALA A 181 -14.26 6.79 32.29
CA ALA A 181 -12.88 7.29 32.14
C ALA A 181 -12.71 8.05 30.80
N ILE A 182 -13.38 7.59 29.74
CA ILE A 182 -13.40 8.28 28.44
C ILE A 182 -14.10 9.64 28.58
N SER A 183 -15.27 9.71 29.22
CA SER A 183 -15.95 10.98 29.49
C SER A 183 -15.08 11.95 30.28
N ASN A 184 -14.39 11.48 31.31
CA ASN A 184 -13.44 12.31 32.08
C ASN A 184 -12.25 12.77 31.22
N CYS A 185 -11.77 11.93 30.30
CA CYS A 185 -10.71 12.29 29.37
C CYS A 185 -11.13 13.44 28.45
N ILE A 186 -12.34 13.37 27.88
CA ILE A 186 -12.92 14.43 27.04
C ILE A 186 -13.04 15.73 27.83
N LYS A 187 -13.59 15.65 29.05
CA LYS A 187 -13.71 16.82 29.94
C LYS A 187 -12.35 17.46 30.22
N ARG A 188 -11.34 16.68 30.60
CA ARG A 188 -9.97 17.18 30.82
C ARG A 188 -9.36 17.81 29.57
N ALA A 189 -9.61 17.22 28.39
CA ALA A 189 -9.10 17.76 27.13
C ALA A 189 -9.74 19.12 26.79
N GLN A 190 -11.03 19.28 27.08
CA GLN A 190 -11.74 20.56 26.90
C GLN A 190 -11.32 21.62 27.93
N GLU A 191 -11.10 21.22 29.18
CA GLU A 191 -10.70 22.13 30.26
C GLU A 191 -9.24 22.57 30.17
N ASN A 192 -8.36 21.76 29.55
CA ASN A 192 -6.96 22.11 29.34
C ASN A 192 -6.70 22.60 27.92
N GLU A 193 -7.32 23.71 27.55
CA GLU A 193 -7.06 24.41 26.28
C GLU A 193 -5.56 24.70 26.09
N SER A 194 -4.82 24.90 27.20
CA SER A 194 -3.37 25.05 27.23
C SER A 194 -2.59 23.78 26.85
N LEU A 195 -3.02 22.59 27.28
CA LEU A 195 -2.40 21.31 26.87
C LEU A 195 -2.70 20.99 25.41
N VAL A 196 -3.90 21.28 24.94
CA VAL A 196 -4.27 21.15 23.52
C VAL A 196 -3.44 22.12 22.67
N ARG A 197 -3.28 23.38 23.11
CA ARG A 197 -2.36 24.35 22.46
C ARG A 197 -0.91 23.91 22.53
N LEU A 198 -0.42 23.35 23.64
CA LEU A 198 0.94 22.82 23.76
C LEU A 198 1.18 21.67 22.76
N GLY A 199 0.23 20.75 22.62
CA GLY A 199 0.30 19.68 21.63
C GLY A 199 0.26 20.18 20.19
N LEU A 200 -0.60 21.15 19.88
CA LEU A 200 -0.70 21.77 18.55
C LEU A 200 0.55 22.61 18.20
N ASN A 201 1.08 23.36 19.16
CA ASN A 201 2.30 24.15 19.00
C ASN A 201 3.51 23.23 18.78
N PHE A 202 3.63 22.14 19.54
CA PHE A 202 4.70 21.15 19.35
C PHE A 202 4.68 20.54 17.94
N ALA A 203 3.49 20.22 17.42
CA ALA A 203 3.34 19.74 16.04
C ALA A 203 3.71 20.80 14.98
N GLN A 204 3.44 22.08 15.25
CA GLN A 204 3.85 23.19 14.39
C GLN A 204 5.36 23.41 14.40
N THR A 205 6.02 23.30 15.57
CA THR A 205 7.49 23.43 15.70
C THR A 205 8.21 22.31 14.94
N MET A 206 7.69 21.08 15.00
CA MET A 206 8.25 19.93 14.26
C MET A 206 8.12 20.08 12.73
N ASN A 207 7.06 20.75 12.25
CA ASN A 207 6.85 21.00 10.82
C ASN A 207 7.64 22.21 10.29
N SER A 208 8.06 23.14 11.15
CA SER A 208 8.87 24.32 10.77
C SER A 208 10.38 24.07 10.84
N SER A 209 10.82 22.98 11.49
CA SER A 209 12.20 22.47 11.43
C SER A 209 12.51 21.63 10.19
N ALA A 210 11.58 21.51 9.24
CA ALA A 210 11.71 20.72 8.01
C ALA A 210 11.87 21.59 6.75
N GLU A 211 12.54 22.74 6.84
CA GLU A 211 13.00 23.44 5.63
C GLU A 211 14.25 22.76 5.04
N PRO A 212 14.33 22.59 3.71
CA PRO A 212 15.46 21.93 3.07
C PRO A 212 16.68 22.85 3.10
N ASN A 213 17.78 22.37 3.68
CA ASN A 213 19.10 22.97 3.53
C ASN A 213 19.45 23.11 2.04
N HIS A 214 19.24 24.31 1.50
CA HIS A 214 19.84 24.74 0.24
C HIS A 214 21.34 24.95 0.49
N PHE A 215 22.12 23.89 0.27
CA PHE A 215 23.55 24.03 0.03
C PHE A 215 23.76 24.69 -1.33
N ASN A 216 24.00 26.01 -1.30
CA ASN A 216 24.67 26.71 -2.39
C ASN A 216 26.12 26.23 -2.42
N HIS A 217 26.50 25.53 -3.49
CA HIS A 217 27.89 25.35 -3.86
C HIS A 217 28.29 26.46 -4.83
N VAL A 218 29.22 27.29 -4.35
CA VAL A 218 30.17 28.07 -5.16
C VAL A 218 31.16 27.09 -5.81
#